data_AF-A0A7V2XZS4-F1
#
_entry.id   AF-A0A7V2XZS4-F1
#
_cell.length_a   1.000
_cell.length_b   1.000
_cell.length_c   1.000
_cell.angle_alpha   90.00
_cell.angle_beta   90.00
_cell.angle_gamma   90.00
#
_symmetry.space_group_name_H-M   'P 1'
#
loop_
_entity.id
_entity.type
_entity.pdbx_description
1 polymer ?
#
loop_
_entity_poly.entity_id
_entity_poly.type
_entity_poly.pdbx_seq_one_letter_code
_entity_poly.pdbx_strand_id
1 'polypeptide(L)'
;MLTITIIVLIAYLIFMLWIGNYAASKSKGKTEADYFVTSWTTGYIGISFSIAATFASGAYVLGTIGVFYGNPANLTGYAFGTTFAPFMLWMLGRRIWAIGKRYGYSTFTDLIGDFYQSEKLRVVVSILICIFFAPYLAVNFMAPAILTTQVSGGAIPFWVSCLVFGVITTIYTWRGGMRGVIWTDIAQTLGCPLNTALGRMHKAVLKLRQIMEL
;
A
#
# COMPACT_ATOMS: atom_id res chain seq x y z
N MET A 1 -7.65 -20.21 -19.24
CA MET A 1 -6.93 -19.07 -18.61
C MET A 1 -7.80 -18.32 -17.63
N LEU A 2 -9.01 -17.88 -18.01
CA LEU A 2 -9.92 -17.11 -17.15
C LEU A 2 -10.19 -17.73 -15.76
N THR A 3 -10.52 -19.04 -15.72
CA THR A 3 -10.79 -19.77 -14.47
C THR A 3 -9.59 -19.78 -13.52
N ILE A 4 -8.38 -19.93 -14.07
CA ILE A 4 -7.13 -19.93 -13.30
C ILE A 4 -6.88 -18.53 -12.72
N THR A 5 -7.09 -17.46 -13.52
CA THR A 5 -6.97 -16.08 -13.06
C THR A 5 -7.91 -15.78 -11.89
N ILE A 6 -9.18 -16.19 -11.98
CA ILE A 6 -10.17 -15.96 -10.93
C ILE A 6 -9.79 -16.72 -9.65
N ILE A 7 -9.36 -17.98 -9.77
CA ILE A 7 -8.93 -18.80 -8.62
C ILE A 7 -7.73 -18.15 -7.93
N VAL A 8 -6.72 -17.70 -8.69
CA VAL A 8 -5.53 -17.04 -8.13
C VAL A 8 -5.89 -15.73 -7.43
N LEU A 9 -6.80 -14.94 -8.02
CA LEU A 9 -7.24 -13.67 -7.45
C LEU A 9 -8.02 -13.87 -6.15
N ILE A 10 -8.95 -14.83 -6.11
CA ILE A 10 -9.69 -15.19 -4.90
C ILE A 10 -8.73 -15.73 -3.83
N ALA A 11 -7.80 -16.62 -4.20
CA ALA A 11 -6.81 -17.16 -3.27
C ALA A 11 -5.93 -16.05 -2.67
N TYR A 12 -5.50 -15.09 -3.48
CA TYR A 12 -4.74 -13.93 -3.02
C TYR A 12 -5.53 -13.06 -2.03
N LEU A 13 -6.81 -12.77 -2.32
CA LEU A 13 -7.67 -12.00 -1.43
C LEU A 13 -7.91 -12.71 -0.10
N ILE A 14 -8.16 -14.03 -0.14
CA ILE A 14 -8.32 -14.86 1.06
C ILE A 14 -7.02 -14.87 1.88
N PHE A 15 -5.87 -14.99 1.21
CA PHE A 15 -4.56 -14.96 1.88
C PHE A 15 -4.32 -13.62 2.59
N MET A 16 -4.68 -12.49 1.96
CA MET A 16 -4.59 -11.17 2.61
C MET A 16 -5.53 -11.04 3.80
N LEU A 17 -6.77 -11.50 3.67
CA LEU A 17 -7.73 -11.55 4.78
C LEU A 17 -7.21 -12.41 5.94
N TRP A 18 -6.59 -13.54 5.63
CA TRP A 18 -6.02 -14.44 6.63
C TRP A 18 -4.86 -13.78 7.38
N ILE A 19 -3.92 -13.14 6.68
CA ILE A 19 -2.81 -12.40 7.30
C ILE A 19 -3.33 -11.25 8.17
N GLY A 20 -4.27 -10.46 7.64
CA GLY A 20 -4.87 -9.34 8.37
C GLY A 20 -5.55 -9.79 9.66
N ASN A 21 -6.33 -10.88 9.60
CA ASN A 21 -6.99 -11.45 10.78
C ASN A 21 -6.01 -12.12 11.75
N TYR A 22 -4.97 -12.78 11.24
CA TYR A 22 -3.92 -13.37 12.08
C TYR A 22 -3.16 -12.29 12.86
N ALA A 23 -2.79 -11.20 12.19
CA ALA A 23 -2.18 -10.04 12.83
C ALA A 23 -3.11 -9.36 13.85
N ALA A 24 -4.42 -9.29 13.55
CA ALA A 24 -5.45 -8.78 14.47
C ALA A 24 -5.52 -9.61 15.77
N SER A 25 -5.45 -10.94 15.65
CA SER A 25 -5.51 -11.87 16.80
C SER A 25 -4.33 -11.73 17.76
N LYS A 26 -3.19 -11.22 17.27
CA LYS A 26 -1.99 -10.91 18.06
C LYS A 26 -2.07 -9.55 18.76
N SER A 27 -3.13 -8.77 18.55
CA SER A 27 -3.29 -7.48 19.21
C SER A 27 -3.64 -7.65 20.68
N LYS A 28 -2.74 -7.19 21.56
CA LYS A 28 -2.83 -7.43 23.02
C LYS A 28 -3.68 -6.39 23.77
N GLY A 29 -4.20 -5.34 23.11
CA GLY A 29 -5.05 -4.34 23.78
C GLY A 29 -6.06 -3.68 22.84
N LYS A 30 -7.30 -3.52 23.29
CA LYS A 30 -8.37 -2.77 22.58
C LYS A 30 -8.19 -1.25 22.71
N THR A 31 -6.96 -0.76 22.78
CA THR A 31 -6.66 0.66 23.00
C THR A 31 -6.48 1.36 21.65
N GLU A 32 -6.93 2.60 21.51
CA GLU A 32 -6.81 3.38 20.27
C GLU A 32 -5.35 3.49 19.78
N ALA A 33 -4.40 3.65 20.71
CA ALA A 33 -2.97 3.67 20.40
C ALA A 33 -2.45 2.33 19.84
N ASP A 34 -3.09 1.21 20.17
CA ASP A 34 -2.76 -0.10 19.62
C ASP A 34 -3.28 -0.24 18.19
N TYR A 35 -4.47 0.32 17.93
CA TYR A 35 -5.09 0.32 16.61
C TYR A 35 -4.35 1.23 15.62
N PHE A 36 -4.03 2.47 16.01
CA PHE A 36 -3.41 3.45 15.10
C PHE A 36 -1.88 3.37 15.05
N VAL A 37 -1.23 3.09 16.18
CA VAL A 37 0.25 3.19 16.30
C VAL A 37 0.90 1.91 16.80
N THR A 38 0.14 0.81 16.92
CA THR A 38 0.69 -0.48 17.36
C THR A 38 1.35 -0.37 18.75
N SER A 39 0.89 0.55 19.61
CA SER A 39 1.50 0.83 20.91
C SER A 39 3.01 1.13 20.85
N TRP A 40 3.50 1.64 19.70
CA TRP A 40 4.92 1.93 19.46
C TRP A 40 5.85 0.71 19.58
N THR A 41 5.30 -0.51 19.51
CA THR A 41 6.07 -1.77 19.65
C THR A 41 6.60 -2.30 18.32
N THR A 42 6.28 -1.67 17.20
CA THR A 42 6.72 -2.16 15.89
C THR A 42 8.23 -1.97 15.73
N GLY A 43 8.94 -3.05 15.41
CA GLY A 43 10.37 -3.00 15.10
C GLY A 43 10.64 -2.23 13.79
N TYR A 44 11.87 -1.70 13.67
CA TYR A 44 12.31 -0.93 12.51
C TYR A 44 12.09 -1.64 11.16
N ILE A 45 12.28 -2.96 11.13
CA ILE A 45 12.11 -3.77 9.91
C ILE A 45 10.67 -3.71 9.40
N GLY A 46 9.68 -3.86 10.29
CA GLY A 46 8.26 -3.82 9.89
C GLY A 46 7.83 -2.46 9.37
N ILE A 47 8.30 -1.38 10.01
CA ILE A 47 8.03 -0.01 9.56
C ILE A 47 8.66 0.24 8.19
N SER A 48 9.91 -0.21 7.96
CA SER A 48 10.59 -0.05 6.67
C SER A 48 9.85 -0.75 5.53
N PHE A 49 9.37 -1.98 5.75
CA PHE A 49 8.57 -2.70 4.75
C PHE A 49 7.23 -2.02 4.48
N SER A 50 6.57 -1.48 5.50
CA SER A 50 5.31 -0.72 5.31
C SER A 50 5.52 0.59 4.55
N ILE A 51 6.61 1.31 4.83
CA ILE A 51 7.00 2.48 4.04
C ILE A 51 7.25 2.07 2.58
N ALA A 52 8.03 1.00 2.35
CA ALA A 52 8.31 0.52 1.00
C ALA A 52 7.02 0.11 0.24
N ALA A 53 6.10 -0.61 0.90
CA ALA A 53 4.80 -0.97 0.34
C ALA A 53 3.98 0.26 -0.05
N THR A 54 3.96 1.28 0.81
CA THR A 54 3.24 2.54 0.57
C THR A 54 3.76 3.28 -0.66
N PHE A 55 5.08 3.27 -0.88
CA PHE A 55 5.67 3.83 -2.10
C PHE A 55 5.32 2.99 -3.34
N ALA A 56 5.26 1.67 -3.21
CA ALA A 56 4.85 0.74 -4.26
C ALA A 56 3.32 0.62 -4.41
N SER A 57 2.61 1.75 -4.32
CA SER A 57 1.14 1.80 -4.38
C SER A 57 0.59 1.69 -5.81
N GLY A 58 -0.71 1.39 -5.93
CA GLY A 58 -1.41 1.36 -7.22
C GLY A 58 -1.39 2.72 -7.92
N ALA A 59 -1.48 3.81 -7.14
CA ALA A 59 -1.32 5.18 -7.64
C ALA A 59 0.07 5.44 -8.22
N TYR A 60 1.13 4.89 -7.61
CA TYR A 60 2.48 4.99 -8.14
C TYR A 60 2.62 4.27 -9.48
N VAL A 61 2.12 3.03 -9.57
CA VAL A 61 2.20 2.23 -10.81
C VAL A 61 1.45 2.91 -11.95
N LEU A 62 0.18 3.28 -11.74
CA LEU A 62 -0.61 3.97 -12.75
C LEU A 62 -0.05 5.35 -13.09
N GLY A 63 0.42 6.10 -12.08
CA GLY A 63 1.01 7.42 -12.26
C GLY A 63 2.29 7.38 -13.10
N THR A 64 3.18 6.43 -12.81
CA THR A 64 4.42 6.24 -13.59
C THR A 64 4.12 5.91 -15.04
N ILE A 65 3.16 5.00 -15.29
CA ILE A 65 2.75 4.62 -16.64
C ILE A 65 2.17 5.84 -17.38
N GLY A 66 1.27 6.60 -16.74
CA GLY A 66 0.67 7.79 -17.35
C GLY A 66 1.70 8.87 -17.73
N VAL A 67 2.67 9.12 -16.84
CA VAL A 67 3.77 10.06 -17.12
C VAL A 67 4.66 9.55 -18.26
N PHE A 68 4.97 8.25 -18.28
CA PHE A 68 5.81 7.64 -19.31
C PHE A 68 5.20 7.76 -20.71
N TYR A 69 3.90 7.48 -20.85
CA TYR A 69 3.20 7.59 -22.14
C TYR A 69 2.98 9.03 -22.60
N GLY A 70 2.83 9.98 -21.67
CA GLY A 70 2.65 11.39 -22.00
C GLY A 70 3.97 12.07 -22.41
N ASN A 71 4.95 12.08 -21.52
CA ASN A 71 6.26 12.66 -21.79
C ASN A 71 7.36 11.91 -20.99
N PRO A 72 8.21 11.12 -21.66
CA PRO A 72 9.28 10.35 -21.01
C PRO A 72 10.27 11.21 -20.23
N ALA A 73 10.48 12.48 -20.61
CA ALA A 73 11.39 13.38 -19.89
C ALA A 73 10.91 13.66 -18.45
N ASN A 74 9.59 13.69 -18.23
CA ASN A 74 8.99 13.91 -16.91
C ASN A 74 9.20 12.70 -15.98
N LEU A 75 9.58 11.54 -16.52
CA LEU A 75 9.94 10.36 -15.72
C LEU A 75 11.15 10.64 -14.83
N THR A 76 12.08 11.49 -15.28
CA THR A 76 13.29 11.84 -14.49
C THR A 76 12.93 12.61 -13.23
N GLY A 77 12.03 13.60 -13.34
CA GLY A 77 11.50 14.34 -12.19
C GLY A 77 10.68 13.45 -11.25
N TYR A 78 9.87 12.54 -11.82
CA TYR A 78 9.10 11.57 -11.04
C TYR A 78 10.02 10.62 -10.26
N ALA A 79 11.04 10.05 -10.92
CA ALA A 79 12.04 9.17 -10.32
C ALA A 79 12.87 9.86 -9.23
N PHE A 80 13.18 11.14 -9.41
CA PHE A 80 13.85 11.95 -8.41
C PHE A 80 12.98 12.11 -7.16
N GLY A 81 11.71 12.51 -7.34
CA GLY A 81 10.76 12.67 -6.23
C GLY A 81 10.55 11.37 -5.45
N THR A 82 10.46 10.24 -6.14
CA THR A 82 10.18 8.93 -5.51
C THR A 82 11.39 8.33 -4.82
N THR A 83 12.59 8.76 -5.17
CA THR A 83 13.83 8.38 -4.47
C THR A 83 14.10 9.33 -3.29
N PHE A 84 13.80 10.62 -3.45
CA PHE A 84 14.06 11.64 -2.45
C PHE A 84 13.05 11.62 -1.29
N ALA A 85 11.77 11.33 -1.56
CA ALA A 85 10.73 11.29 -0.52
C ALA A 85 10.98 10.22 0.57
N PRO A 86 11.33 8.96 0.27
CA PRO A 86 11.70 7.97 1.29
C PRO A 86 12.93 8.40 2.10
N PHE A 87 13.91 9.03 1.44
CA PHE A 87 15.11 9.55 2.10
C PHE A 87 14.77 10.64 3.12
N MET A 88 13.91 11.60 2.74
CA MET A 88 13.40 12.62 3.66
C MET A 88 12.59 12.02 4.80
N LEU A 89 11.72 11.04 4.51
CA LEU A 89 10.96 10.32 5.54
C LEU A 89 11.87 9.57 6.51
N TRP A 90 12.97 8.99 6.06
CA TRP A 90 13.93 8.35 6.94
C TRP A 90 14.68 9.36 7.82
N MET A 91 15.02 10.53 7.28
CA MET A 91 15.69 11.59 8.01
C MET A 91 14.77 12.25 9.06
N LEU A 92 13.57 12.67 8.63
CA LEU A 92 12.60 13.40 9.47
C LEU A 92 11.73 12.47 10.31
N GLY A 93 11.34 11.32 9.75
CA GLY A 93 10.43 10.36 10.38
C GLY A 93 10.99 9.78 11.68
N ARG A 94 12.31 9.61 11.81
CA ARG A 94 12.92 9.20 13.08
C ARG A 94 12.68 10.22 14.20
N ARG A 95 12.78 11.52 13.89
CA ARG A 95 12.52 12.60 14.85
C ARG A 95 11.04 12.69 15.18
N ILE A 96 10.18 12.64 14.15
CA ILE A 96 8.72 12.67 14.32
C ILE A 96 8.24 11.48 15.15
N TRP A 97 8.77 10.28 14.92
CA TRP A 97 8.45 9.08 15.68
C TRP A 97 8.85 9.21 17.16
N ALA A 98 10.04 9.75 17.45
CA ALA A 98 10.48 9.97 18.83
C ALA A 98 9.59 10.99 19.56
N ILE A 99 9.18 12.07 18.88
CA ILE A 99 8.25 13.07 19.42
C ILE A 99 6.88 12.44 19.66
N GLY A 100 6.32 11.74 18.68
CA GLY A 100 5.04 11.05 18.80
C GLY A 100 5.01 10.06 19.96
N LYS A 101 6.09 9.29 20.16
CA LYS A 101 6.22 8.36 21.28
C LYS A 101 6.30 9.07 22.63
N ARG A 102 6.97 10.23 22.71
CA ARG A 102 7.15 10.98 23.95
C ARG A 102 5.88 11.70 24.41
N TYR A 103 5.13 12.27 23.48
CA TYR A 103 3.94 13.09 23.76
C TYR A 103 2.62 12.34 23.51
N GLY A 104 2.67 11.10 23.01
CA GLY A 104 1.48 10.27 22.80
C GLY A 104 0.65 10.65 21.57
N TYR A 105 1.19 11.43 20.62
CA TYR A 105 0.46 11.81 19.42
C TYR A 105 0.17 10.59 18.54
N SER A 106 -1.10 10.36 18.23
CA SER A 106 -1.52 9.26 17.35
C SER A 106 -1.72 9.72 15.90
N THR A 107 -1.92 11.02 15.67
CA THR A 107 -2.10 11.59 14.32
C THR A 107 -1.12 12.73 14.05
N PHE A 108 -0.84 12.97 12.77
CA PHE A 108 -0.01 14.12 12.34
C PHE A 108 -0.66 15.47 12.69
N THR A 109 -1.99 15.52 12.71
CA THR A 109 -2.74 16.72 13.07
C THR A 109 -2.60 17.07 14.56
N ASP A 110 -2.42 16.09 15.42
CA ASP A 110 -2.16 16.33 16.85
C ASP A 110 -0.79 16.99 17.05
N LEU A 111 0.22 16.54 16.31
CA LEU A 111 1.55 17.13 16.31
C LEU A 111 1.51 18.61 15.90
N ILE A 112 0.80 18.95 14.82
CA ILE A 112 0.67 20.34 14.35
C ILE A 112 -0.16 21.18 15.34
N GLY A 113 -1.27 20.63 15.82
CA GLY A 113 -2.14 21.32 16.76
C GLY A 113 -1.41 21.72 18.04
N ASP A 114 -0.58 20.83 18.58
CA ASP A 114 0.20 21.10 19.79
C ASP A 114 1.44 21.98 19.49
N PHE A 115 2.09 21.81 18.35
CA PHE A 115 3.23 22.67 17.98
C PHE A 115 2.83 24.15 17.83
N TYR A 116 1.66 24.42 17.22
CA TYR A 116 1.15 25.78 17.01
C TYR A 116 0.16 26.25 18.09
N GLN A 117 -0.14 25.40 19.09
CA GLN A 117 -1.10 25.68 20.17
C GLN A 117 -2.47 26.19 19.64
N SER A 118 -2.95 25.63 18.52
CA SER A 118 -4.15 26.11 17.83
C SER A 118 -5.06 24.97 17.40
N GLU A 119 -6.21 24.87 18.06
CA GLU A 119 -7.24 23.87 17.72
C GLU A 119 -7.86 24.12 16.34
N LYS A 120 -8.00 25.40 15.95
CA LYS A 120 -8.49 25.76 14.61
C LYS A 120 -7.56 25.23 13.53
N LEU A 121 -6.24 25.36 13.73
CA LEU A 121 -5.26 24.85 12.77
C LEU A 121 -5.31 23.31 12.68
N ARG A 122 -5.44 22.63 13.82
CA ARG A 122 -5.61 21.17 13.87
C ARG A 122 -6.78 20.72 13.00
N VAL A 123 -7.96 21.32 13.18
CA VAL A 123 -9.18 20.97 12.42
C VAL A 123 -9.02 21.27 10.92
N VAL A 124 -8.47 22.43 10.56
CA VAL A 124 -8.24 22.79 9.15
C VAL A 124 -7.32 21.79 8.47
N VAL A 125 -6.21 21.42 9.11
CA VAL A 125 -5.26 20.44 8.57
C VAL A 125 -5.89 19.05 8.49
N SER A 126 -6.69 18.63 9.48
CA SER A 126 -7.43 17.36 9.41
C SER A 126 -8.37 17.31 8.21
N ILE A 127 -9.14 18.39 7.97
CA ILE A 127 -10.07 18.47 6.82
C ILE A 127 -9.29 18.42 5.51
N LEU A 128 -8.19 19.17 5.40
CA LEU A 128 -7.34 19.16 4.20
C LEU A 128 -6.80 17.76 3.91
N ILE A 129 -6.28 17.06 4.93
CA ILE A 129 -5.80 15.68 4.78
C ILE A 129 -6.92 14.79 4.25
N CYS A 130 -8.13 14.85 4.81
CA CYS A 130 -9.27 14.06 4.33
C CYS A 130 -9.61 14.34 2.86
N ILE A 131 -9.63 15.62 2.45
CA ILE A 131 -9.92 16.02 1.07
C ILE A 131 -8.87 15.49 0.10
N PHE A 132 -7.58 15.60 0.43
CA PHE A 132 -6.49 15.11 -0.43
C PHE A 132 -6.35 13.59 -0.41
N PHE A 133 -6.75 12.92 0.67
CA PHE A 133 -6.72 11.45 0.74
C PHE A 133 -7.82 10.79 -0.09
N ALA A 134 -8.98 11.43 -0.26
CA ALA A 134 -10.09 10.88 -1.03
C ALA A 134 -9.71 10.49 -2.48
N PRO A 135 -9.11 11.37 -3.31
CA PRO A 135 -8.68 10.99 -4.66
C PRO A 135 -7.55 9.96 -4.63
N TYR A 136 -6.64 10.05 -3.65
CA TYR A 136 -5.56 9.07 -3.50
C TYR A 136 -6.11 7.65 -3.25
N LEU A 137 -7.09 7.49 -2.37
CA LEU A 137 -7.74 6.21 -2.11
C LEU A 137 -8.48 5.68 -3.35
N ALA A 138 -9.18 6.57 -4.08
CA ALA A 138 -9.87 6.20 -5.30
C ALA A 138 -8.91 5.55 -6.30
N VAL A 139 -7.77 6.18 -6.60
CA VAL A 139 -6.78 5.65 -7.54
C VAL A 139 -6.23 4.28 -7.09
N ASN A 140 -6.06 4.08 -5.79
CA ASN A 140 -5.58 2.81 -5.25
C ASN A 140 -6.57 1.66 -5.43
N PHE A 141 -7.89 1.91 -5.42
CA PHE A 141 -8.89 0.89 -5.76
C PHE A 141 -9.05 0.69 -7.27
N MET A 142 -8.86 1.75 -8.06
CA MET A 142 -8.91 1.66 -9.52
C MET A 142 -7.78 0.80 -10.09
N ALA A 143 -6.56 0.90 -9.55
CA ALA A 143 -5.39 0.15 -10.05
C ALA A 143 -5.60 -1.38 -10.14
N PRO A 144 -5.95 -2.10 -9.05
CA PRO A 144 -6.21 -3.54 -9.14
C PRO A 144 -7.47 -3.88 -9.94
N ALA A 145 -8.47 -2.99 -9.98
CA ALA A 145 -9.69 -3.18 -10.75
C ALA A 145 -9.44 -3.13 -12.28
N ILE A 146 -8.61 -2.19 -12.75
CA ILE A 146 -8.16 -2.11 -14.15
C ILE A 146 -7.42 -3.40 -14.51
N LEU A 147 -6.45 -3.81 -13.70
CA LEU A 147 -5.66 -5.02 -13.94
C LEU A 147 -6.56 -6.27 -14.05
N THR A 148 -7.52 -6.41 -13.15
CA THR A 148 -8.44 -7.56 -13.13
C THR A 148 -9.35 -7.58 -14.36
N THR A 149 -9.86 -6.42 -14.77
CA THR A 149 -10.70 -6.29 -15.97
C THR A 149 -9.91 -6.66 -17.23
N GLN A 150 -8.66 -6.22 -17.33
CA GLN A 150 -7.79 -6.50 -18.48
C GLN A 150 -7.38 -7.97 -18.55
N VAL A 151 -6.97 -8.58 -17.44
CA VAL A 151 -6.54 -9.99 -17.42
C VAL A 151 -7.71 -10.95 -17.62
N SER A 152 -8.93 -10.56 -17.22
CA SER A 152 -10.15 -11.33 -17.48
C SER A 152 -10.72 -11.14 -18.90
N GLY A 153 -10.08 -10.34 -19.75
CA GLY A 153 -10.58 -10.06 -21.10
C GLY A 153 -11.95 -9.37 -21.10
N GLY A 154 -12.28 -8.62 -20.05
CA GLY A 154 -13.57 -7.95 -19.89
C GLY A 154 -14.69 -8.79 -19.29
N ALA A 155 -14.44 -10.06 -18.90
CA ALA A 155 -15.46 -10.89 -18.27
C ALA A 155 -15.90 -10.36 -16.90
N ILE A 156 -14.98 -9.72 -16.16
CA ILE A 156 -15.30 -9.08 -14.88
C ILE A 156 -15.38 -7.57 -15.12
N PRO A 157 -16.55 -6.94 -14.91
CA PRO A 157 -16.68 -5.50 -15.04
C PRO A 157 -15.79 -4.76 -14.05
N PHE A 158 -15.28 -3.61 -14.47
CA PHE A 158 -14.44 -2.73 -13.66
C PHE A 158 -15.09 -2.36 -12.30
N TRP A 159 -16.38 -2.02 -12.32
CA TRP A 159 -17.12 -1.63 -11.11
C TRP A 159 -17.21 -2.76 -10.08
N VAL A 160 -17.41 -4.01 -10.54
CA VAL A 160 -17.44 -5.19 -9.66
C VAL A 160 -16.08 -5.39 -9.01
N SER A 161 -15.01 -5.34 -9.81
CA SER A 161 -13.65 -5.50 -9.30
C SER A 161 -13.33 -4.43 -8.26
N CYS A 162 -13.63 -3.17 -8.56
CA CYS A 162 -13.40 -2.04 -7.66
C CYS A 162 -14.13 -2.22 -6.32
N LEU A 163 -15.40 -2.62 -6.36
CA LEU A 163 -16.20 -2.84 -5.15
C LEU A 163 -15.64 -4.01 -4.32
N VAL A 164 -15.29 -5.12 -4.96
CA VAL A 164 -14.73 -6.30 -4.27
C VAL A 164 -13.40 -5.96 -3.58
N PHE A 165 -12.46 -5.32 -4.28
CA PHE A 165 -11.19 -4.90 -3.68
C PHE A 165 -11.41 -3.87 -2.56
N GLY A 166 -12.29 -2.88 -2.77
CA GLY A 166 -12.59 -1.87 -1.76
C GLY A 166 -13.18 -2.47 -0.48
N VAL A 167 -14.17 -3.36 -0.61
CA VAL A 167 -14.82 -4.02 0.53
C VAL A 167 -13.85 -4.92 1.29
N ILE A 168 -13.11 -5.78 0.58
CA ILE A 168 -12.17 -6.71 1.22
C ILE A 168 -11.06 -5.94 1.93
N THR A 169 -10.50 -4.92 1.27
CA THR A 169 -9.49 -4.05 1.88
C THR A 169 -10.00 -3.34 3.12
N THR A 170 -11.22 -2.80 3.05
CA THR A 170 -11.84 -2.17 4.22
C THR A 170 -12.02 -3.16 5.37
N ILE A 171 -12.48 -4.39 5.10
CA ILE A 171 -12.72 -5.40 6.14
C ILE A 171 -11.42 -5.81 6.84
N TYR A 172 -10.36 -6.15 6.09
CA TYR A 172 -9.11 -6.60 6.72
C TYR A 172 -8.39 -5.45 7.44
N THR A 173 -8.45 -4.23 6.91
CA THR A 173 -7.85 -3.06 7.57
C THR A 173 -8.61 -2.70 8.83
N TRP A 174 -9.95 -2.71 8.79
CA TRP A 174 -10.78 -2.39 9.95
C TRP A 174 -10.61 -3.40 11.10
N ARG A 175 -10.42 -4.69 10.79
CA ARG A 175 -10.17 -5.72 11.80
C ARG A 175 -8.72 -5.75 12.27
N GLY A 176 -7.76 -5.54 11.37
CA GLY A 176 -6.33 -5.66 11.63
C GLY A 176 -5.67 -4.44 12.27
N GLY A 177 -6.23 -3.24 12.07
CA GLY A 177 -5.58 -1.98 12.45
C GLY A 177 -4.21 -1.81 11.80
N MET A 178 -3.38 -0.91 12.35
CA MET A 178 -2.03 -0.66 11.85
C MET A 178 -1.13 -1.92 11.90
N ARG A 179 -1.31 -2.79 12.90
CA ARG A 179 -0.59 -4.09 12.94
C ARG A 179 -0.92 -4.94 11.73
N GLY A 180 -2.20 -5.10 11.41
CA GLY A 180 -2.66 -5.85 10.25
C GLY A 180 -2.08 -5.30 8.95
N VAL A 181 -2.13 -3.97 8.79
CA VAL A 181 -1.56 -3.28 7.63
C VAL A 181 -0.07 -3.58 7.47
N ILE A 182 0.72 -3.48 8.55
CA ILE A 182 2.17 -3.75 8.48
C ILE A 182 2.46 -5.20 8.09
N TRP A 183 1.71 -6.18 8.59
CA TRP A 183 1.89 -7.58 8.20
C TRP A 183 1.48 -7.84 6.75
N THR A 184 0.38 -7.25 6.29
CA THR A 184 -0.02 -7.33 4.88
C THR A 184 1.00 -6.64 3.98
N ASP A 185 1.60 -5.53 4.42
CA ASP A 185 2.62 -4.81 3.66
C ASP A 185 3.92 -5.59 3.53
N ILE A 186 4.35 -6.28 4.59
CA ILE A 186 5.51 -7.19 4.54
C ILE A 186 5.24 -8.30 3.53
N ALA A 187 4.05 -8.92 3.56
CA ALA A 187 3.67 -9.98 2.64
C ALA A 187 3.62 -9.48 1.18
N GLN A 188 3.07 -8.29 0.93
CA GLN A 188 3.02 -7.67 -0.40
C GLN A 188 4.41 -7.31 -0.92
N THR A 189 5.25 -6.70 -0.07
CA THR A 189 6.59 -6.25 -0.44
C THR A 189 7.53 -7.43 -0.72
N LEU A 190 7.37 -8.55 -0.03
CA LEU A 190 8.11 -9.79 -0.32
C LEU A 190 7.53 -10.54 -1.52
N GLY A 191 6.21 -10.52 -1.69
CA GLY A 191 5.52 -11.22 -2.78
C GLY A 191 5.79 -10.61 -4.17
N CYS A 192 5.90 -9.28 -4.26
CA CYS A 192 6.09 -8.58 -5.54
C CYS A 192 7.43 -8.92 -6.25
N PRO A 193 8.59 -8.87 -5.57
CA PRO A 193 9.88 -9.30 -6.16
C PRO A 193 9.88 -10.78 -6.54
N LEU A 194 9.28 -11.65 -5.72
CA LEU A 194 9.20 -13.08 -5.99
C LEU A 194 8.39 -13.35 -7.27
N ASN A 195 7.24 -12.70 -7.42
CA ASN A 195 6.41 -12.82 -8.62
C ASN A 195 7.13 -12.28 -9.88
N THR A 196 7.85 -11.17 -9.73
CA THR A 196 8.65 -10.58 -10.82
C THR A 196 9.79 -11.51 -11.25
N ALA A 197 10.48 -12.15 -10.29
CA ALA A 197 11.53 -13.11 -10.56
C ALA A 197 11.00 -14.38 -11.24
N LEU A 198 9.89 -14.94 -10.76
CA LEU A 198 9.22 -16.09 -11.36
C LEU A 198 8.74 -15.79 -12.79
N GLY A 199 8.17 -14.61 -13.02
CA GLY A 199 7.76 -14.18 -14.36
C GLY A 199 8.93 -14.05 -15.34
N ARG A 200 10.08 -13.55 -14.88
CA ARG A 200 11.31 -13.49 -15.69
C ARG A 200 11.85 -14.89 -15.99
N MET A 201 11.86 -15.78 -15.00
CA MET A 201 12.27 -17.19 -15.20
C MET A 201 11.35 -17.92 -16.17
N HIS A 202 10.03 -17.75 -16.06
CA HIS A 202 9.08 -18.36 -16.99
C HIS A 202 9.28 -17.89 -18.43
N LYS A 203 9.44 -16.57 -18.64
CA LYS A 203 9.76 -16.01 -19.96
C LYS A 203 11.11 -16.50 -20.50
N ALA A 204 12.11 -16.66 -19.63
CA ALA A 204 13.40 -17.22 -20.01
C ALA A 204 13.28 -18.69 -20.43
N VAL A 205 12.51 -19.51 -19.69
CA VAL A 205 12.23 -20.91 -20.03
C VAL A 205 11.49 -21.04 -21.36
N LEU A 206 10.47 -20.20 -21.61
CA LEU A 206 9.77 -20.19 -22.90
C LEU A 206 10.70 -19.83 -24.06
N LYS A 207 11.58 -18.83 -23.85
CA LYS A 207 12.55 -18.42 -24.85
C LYS A 207 13.60 -19.52 -25.12
N LEU A 208 14.04 -20.23 -24.08
CA LEU A 208 14.93 -21.39 -24.23
C LEU A 208 14.24 -22.55 -24.96
N ARG A 209 12.95 -22.78 -24.69
CA ARG A 209 12.17 -23.81 -25.38
C ARG A 209 12.00 -23.50 -26.87
N GLN A 210 11.76 -22.23 -27.22
CA GLN A 210 11.73 -21.78 -28.62
C GLN A 210 13.08 -21.93 -29.33
N ILE A 211 14.20 -21.79 -28.61
CA ILE A 211 15.55 -21.96 -29.18
C ILE A 211 15.90 -23.45 -29.36
N MET A 212 15.42 -24.35 -28.48
CA MET A 212 15.68 -25.79 -28.56
C MET A 212 14.78 -26.54 -29.56
N GLU A 213 13.65 -25.96 -29.97
CA GLU A 213 12.78 -26.51 -31.02
C GLU A 213 13.18 -26.04 -32.44
N LEU A 214 14.31 -25.34 -32.58
CA LEU A 214 15.01 -25.01 -33.84
C LEU A 214 16.23 -25.93 -34.03
#